data_AF-A0A554IQV4-F1
#
_entry.id   AF-A0A554IQV4-F1
#
_cell.length_a   1.000
_cell.length_b   1.000
_cell.length_c   1.000
_cell.angle_alpha   90.00
_cell.angle_beta   90.00
_cell.angle_gamma   90.00
#
_symmetry.space_group_name_H-M   'P 1'
#
loop_
_entity.id
_entity.type
_entity.pdbx_description
1 polymer ?
#
loop_
_entity_poly.entity_id
_entity_poly.type
_entity_poly.pdbx_seq_one_letter_code
_entity_poly.pdbx_strand_id
1 'polypeptide(L)'
;MDYINVFMKNNNSQKGFAMPIVIAIVALVVVIGGVAYFATRPQSSVNDEVMKKDSAAMERAPDNTREKKDGETMMKDEGSMMEKKDDAMMKGETLMKKEGEAMMTKYTGTVLAGASAPLLEYNKADYDAAIASDKLVVLYFYANWCPICKVEFPIIQETFNELTTDKVIGIRINYKDSNTDKDEENLARQYGITYQHTKVFVKNGTQVLKAPDTWDDKRYDIEISKYLPQ
;
A
#
# COMPACT_ATOMS: atom_id res chain seq x y z
N MET A 1 -34.26 51.40 19.44
CA MET A 1 -33.69 51.38 18.07
C MET A 1 -32.79 50.15 18.00
N ASP A 2 -33.27 48.92 18.19
CA ASP A 2 -34.28 48.15 17.46
C ASP A 2 -34.01 47.98 15.96
N TYR A 3 -34.21 46.72 15.55
CA TYR A 3 -34.24 46.11 14.21
C TYR A 3 -32.87 45.67 13.67
N ILE A 4 -32.54 44.40 13.39
CA ILE A 4 -33.34 43.18 13.17
C ILE A 4 -32.48 41.94 13.49
N ASN A 5 -33.16 40.96 14.07
CA ASN A 5 -32.74 39.61 14.39
C ASN A 5 -32.88 38.68 13.17
N VAL A 6 -32.08 37.61 13.13
CA VAL A 6 -32.46 36.28 12.60
C VAL A 6 -32.54 36.09 11.08
N PHE A 7 -31.55 35.36 10.55
CA PHE A 7 -31.75 34.16 9.71
C PHE A 7 -30.42 33.35 9.78
N MET A 8 -30.28 32.32 10.63
CA MET A 8 -30.57 30.89 10.34
C MET A 8 -29.97 30.47 8.97
N LYS A 9 -29.23 29.36 8.80
CA LYS A 9 -29.06 28.14 9.57
C LYS A 9 -27.95 27.32 8.88
N ASN A 10 -27.14 26.65 9.69
CA ASN A 10 -26.62 25.29 9.51
C ASN A 10 -26.96 24.57 8.18
N ASN A 11 -25.94 24.26 7.35
CA ASN A 11 -26.04 23.26 6.27
C ASN A 11 -25.15 22.07 6.60
N ASN A 12 -25.66 21.23 7.51
CA ASN A 12 -25.31 19.82 7.60
C ASN A 12 -26.57 19.02 7.23
N SER A 13 -26.40 17.97 6.42
CA SER A 13 -27.40 17.01 5.95
C SER A 13 -28.20 17.33 4.68
N GLN A 14 -27.61 16.98 3.53
CA GLN A 14 -28.36 16.26 2.49
C GLN A 14 -27.71 14.89 2.27
N LYS A 15 -27.91 13.97 3.24
CA LYS A 15 -27.88 12.54 2.96
C LYS A 15 -29.28 12.16 2.50
N GLY A 16 -29.48 12.00 1.20
CA GLY A 16 -30.75 11.58 0.64
C GLY A 16 -30.75 11.46 -0.88
N PHE A 17 -30.80 10.23 -1.37
CA PHE A 17 -31.29 9.80 -2.69
C PHE A 17 -30.45 10.02 -3.96
N ALA A 18 -29.46 10.91 -4.00
CA ALA A 18 -28.65 11.10 -5.22
C ALA A 18 -27.66 9.94 -5.51
N MET A 19 -27.02 9.40 -4.47
CA MET A 19 -26.00 8.35 -4.60
C MET A 19 -26.51 7.01 -5.20
N PRO A 20 -27.66 6.43 -4.76
CA PRO A 20 -28.13 5.17 -5.32
C PRO A 20 -28.61 5.30 -6.78
N ILE A 21 -29.10 6.48 -7.18
CA ILE A 21 -29.51 6.73 -8.57
C ILE A 21 -28.30 6.75 -9.51
N VAL A 22 -27.21 7.42 -9.11
CA VAL A 22 -25.98 7.45 -9.91
C VAL A 22 -25.39 6.04 -10.05
N ILE A 23 -25.38 5.26 -8.97
CA ILE A 23 -24.91 3.86 -9.00
C ILE A 23 -25.81 3.01 -9.92
N ALA A 24 -27.13 3.18 -9.87
CA ALA A 24 -28.06 2.45 -10.73
C ALA A 24 -27.88 2.80 -12.22
N ILE A 25 -27.64 4.07 -12.54
CA ILE A 25 -27.39 4.52 -13.92
C ILE A 25 -26.06 3.96 -14.43
N VAL A 26 -25.00 4.01 -13.62
CA VAL A 26 -23.69 3.46 -14.00
C VAL A 26 -23.77 1.94 -14.19
N ALA A 27 -24.47 1.22 -13.30
CA ALA A 27 -24.69 -0.21 -13.44
C ALA A 27 -25.48 -0.55 -14.71
N LEU A 28 -26.51 0.22 -15.05
CA LEU A 28 -27.30 0.04 -16.27
C LEU A 28 -26.43 0.23 -17.53
N VAL A 29 -25.57 1.26 -17.55
CA VAL A 29 -24.66 1.53 -18.68
C VAL A 29 -23.62 0.42 -18.83
N VAL A 30 -23.08 -0.11 -17.72
CA VAL A 30 -22.13 -1.24 -17.75
C VAL A 30 -22.79 -2.52 -18.25
N VAL A 31 -24.03 -2.81 -17.84
CA VAL A 31 -24.76 -3.99 -18.31
C VAL A 31 -25.08 -3.87 -19.80
N ILE A 32 -25.58 -2.72 -20.26
CA ILE A 32 -25.89 -2.50 -21.68
C ILE A 32 -24.61 -2.54 -22.53
N GLY A 33 -23.54 -1.89 -22.07
CA GLY A 33 -22.23 -1.92 -22.74
C GLY A 33 -21.61 -3.32 -22.77
N GLY A 34 -21.73 -4.08 -21.68
CA GLY A 34 -21.27 -5.47 -21.59
C GLY A 34 -22.05 -6.42 -22.51
N VAL A 35 -23.37 -6.27 -22.59
CA VAL A 35 -24.21 -7.04 -23.52
C VAL A 35 -23.87 -6.71 -24.97
N ALA A 36 -23.71 -5.43 -25.33
CA ALA A 36 -23.30 -5.04 -26.68
C ALA A 36 -21.90 -5.56 -27.03
N TYR A 37 -20.96 -5.52 -26.08
CA TYR A 37 -19.60 -6.02 -26.26
C TYR A 37 -19.56 -7.55 -26.42
N PHE A 38 -20.39 -8.27 -25.68
CA PHE A 38 -20.46 -9.74 -25.76
C PHE A 38 -21.22 -10.21 -27.01
N ALA A 39 -22.29 -9.51 -27.40
CA ALA A 39 -23.08 -9.82 -28.60
C ALA A 39 -22.36 -9.53 -29.93
N THR A 40 -21.29 -8.72 -29.91
CA THR A 40 -20.52 -8.36 -31.12
C THR A 40 -19.21 -9.13 -31.26
N ARG A 41 -18.91 -10.09 -30.37
CA ARG A 41 -17.74 -10.96 -30.53
C ARG A 41 -18.00 -12.04 -31.60
N PRO A 42 -17.21 -12.10 -32.68
CA PRO A 42 -17.30 -13.20 -33.64
C PRO A 42 -16.83 -14.51 -32.99
N GLN A 43 -17.67 -15.54 -33.12
CA GLN A 43 -17.43 -16.91 -32.65
C GLN A 43 -16.51 -17.63 -33.63
N SER A 44 -15.31 -17.99 -33.19
CA SER A 44 -14.42 -18.91 -33.93
C SER A 44 -14.02 -20.05 -32.99
N SER A 45 -14.72 -21.17 -33.17
CA SER A 45 -14.30 -22.52 -32.78
C SER A 45 -13.05 -22.94 -33.56
N VAL A 46 -12.18 -23.75 -32.95
CA VAL A 46 -11.62 -25.00 -33.51
C VAL A 46 -10.69 -25.59 -32.43
N ASN A 47 -11.02 -26.82 -32.02
CA ASN A 47 -10.16 -27.71 -31.25
C ASN A 47 -9.00 -28.16 -32.15
N ASP A 48 -7.83 -28.46 -31.59
CA ASP A 48 -6.99 -29.59 -32.06
C ASP A 48 -5.89 -29.90 -31.02
N GLU A 49 -6.06 -31.03 -30.32
CA GLU A 49 -4.95 -31.83 -29.80
C GLU A 49 -4.27 -32.53 -30.98
N VAL A 50 -2.93 -32.56 -31.09
CA VAL A 50 -2.16 -33.75 -31.53
C VAL A 50 -0.66 -33.59 -31.15
N MET A 51 -0.29 -34.38 -30.13
CA MET A 51 0.87 -35.30 -30.02
C MET A 51 2.28 -35.01 -30.60
N LYS A 52 3.24 -35.10 -29.66
CA LYS A 52 4.44 -35.99 -29.60
C LYS A 52 5.60 -35.86 -30.60
N LYS A 53 6.82 -35.80 -30.02
CA LYS A 53 7.99 -36.71 -30.15
C LYS A 53 9.26 -35.91 -29.77
N ASP A 54 10.33 -36.42 -29.16
CA ASP A 54 10.82 -37.71 -28.64
C ASP A 54 11.99 -37.32 -27.70
N SER A 55 12.12 -37.82 -26.47
CA SER A 55 12.75 -39.09 -26.05
C SER A 55 14.25 -39.23 -26.34
N ALA A 56 15.07 -39.26 -25.26
CA ALA A 56 16.15 -40.23 -24.94
C ALA A 56 16.97 -39.67 -23.75
N ALA A 57 16.83 -40.19 -22.51
CA ALA A 57 17.55 -41.36 -21.94
C ALA A 57 19.08 -41.08 -21.81
N MET A 58 19.80 -41.35 -20.71
CA MET A 58 19.72 -42.50 -19.83
C MET A 58 20.53 -42.29 -18.53
N GLU A 59 20.18 -43.11 -17.54
CA GLU A 59 20.57 -43.25 -16.14
C GLU A 59 22.07 -43.50 -15.86
N ARG A 60 22.51 -43.23 -14.61
CA ARG A 60 23.09 -44.26 -13.71
C ARG A 60 23.26 -43.76 -12.26
N ALA A 61 22.58 -44.42 -11.31
CA ALA A 61 23.01 -44.57 -9.91
C ALA A 61 23.71 -45.95 -9.77
N PRO A 62 24.23 -46.44 -8.61
CA PRO A 62 24.11 -45.93 -7.24
C PRO A 62 25.35 -46.14 -6.31
N ASP A 63 25.15 -45.76 -5.04
CA ASP A 63 25.58 -46.43 -3.79
C ASP A 63 27.08 -46.46 -3.37
N ASN A 64 27.42 -45.96 -2.18
CA ASN A 64 27.42 -46.76 -0.93
C ASN A 64 28.16 -46.08 0.25
N THR A 65 27.62 -46.33 1.47
CA THR A 65 28.28 -46.49 2.80
C THR A 65 28.85 -45.27 3.55
N ARG A 66 28.28 -44.92 4.74
CA ARG A 66 28.65 -45.32 6.14
C ARG A 66 29.87 -44.55 6.71
N GLU A 67 30.02 -44.15 7.97
CA GLU A 67 29.26 -44.25 9.24
C GLU A 67 29.92 -43.26 10.25
N LYS A 68 29.11 -42.71 11.17
CA LYS A 68 29.31 -42.39 12.61
C LYS A 68 30.65 -41.83 13.13
N LYS A 69 30.52 -40.84 14.06
CA LYS A 69 31.03 -40.83 15.45
C LYS A 69 30.73 -39.45 16.11
N ASP A 70 29.74 -39.29 17.00
CA ASP A 70 29.65 -39.59 18.46
C ASP A 70 30.40 -38.61 19.41
N GLY A 71 29.77 -38.28 20.56
CA GLY A 71 30.34 -37.55 21.70
C GLY A 71 29.57 -36.28 22.12
N GLU A 72 28.40 -36.40 22.77
CA GLU A 72 28.15 -36.27 24.24
C GLU A 72 28.22 -34.82 24.80
N THR A 73 27.07 -34.21 25.15
CA THR A 73 26.41 -34.14 26.48
C THR A 73 27.19 -33.39 27.57
N MET A 74 26.60 -32.32 28.13
CA MET A 74 26.45 -32.10 29.59
C MET A 74 25.44 -30.98 29.88
N MET A 75 24.52 -31.27 30.80
CA MET A 75 23.49 -30.42 31.39
C MET A 75 24.00 -29.73 32.67
N LYS A 76 23.13 -28.86 33.23
CA LYS A 76 23.00 -28.33 34.61
C LYS A 76 23.42 -26.87 34.78
N ASP A 77 22.79 -26.04 35.60
CA ASP A 77 21.56 -26.09 36.42
C ASP A 77 21.31 -24.63 36.85
N GLU A 78 20.04 -24.21 36.78
CA GLU A 78 19.22 -23.51 37.79
C GLU A 78 19.78 -22.47 38.80
N GLY A 79 18.92 -21.46 39.06
CA GLY A 79 18.88 -20.61 40.27
C GLY A 79 18.83 -19.11 39.95
N SER A 80 17.62 -18.51 39.81
CA SER A 80 16.92 -17.65 40.81
C SER A 80 17.62 -16.29 41.05
N MET A 81 17.00 -15.12 41.23
CA MET A 81 15.67 -14.68 41.67
C MET A 81 15.59 -13.14 41.52
N MET A 82 14.41 -12.59 41.13
CA MET A 82 13.78 -11.31 41.60
C MET A 82 14.50 -9.94 41.40
N GLU A 83 13.86 -8.78 41.26
CA GLU A 83 12.46 -8.34 41.43
C GLU A 83 12.17 -6.98 40.73
N LYS A 84 10.95 -6.88 40.19
CA LYS A 84 9.95 -5.77 40.13
C LYS A 84 10.37 -4.28 40.22
N LYS A 85 9.84 -3.52 39.24
CA LYS A 85 9.17 -2.19 39.25
C LYS A 85 9.14 -1.73 37.77
N ASP A 86 8.04 -1.41 37.10
CA ASP A 86 6.96 -0.48 37.42
C ASP A 86 5.67 -0.80 36.61
N ASP A 87 4.58 -1.16 37.29
CA ASP A 87 3.25 -1.32 36.69
C ASP A 87 2.53 0.04 36.64
N ALA A 88 2.86 0.89 35.66
CA ALA A 88 2.03 2.08 35.35
C ALA A 88 2.13 2.61 33.91
N MET A 89 2.95 2.05 33.02
CA MET A 89 3.11 2.55 31.64
C MET A 89 2.61 1.60 30.53
N MET A 90 2.20 0.37 30.88
CA MET A 90 1.91 -0.72 29.92
C MET A 90 0.58 -0.66 29.15
N LYS A 91 -0.26 0.37 29.35
CA LYS A 91 -1.56 0.45 28.65
C LYS A 91 -1.51 1.13 27.28
N GLY A 92 -0.56 2.02 27.03
CA GLY A 92 -0.41 2.69 25.73
C GLY A 92 0.27 1.82 24.68
N GLU A 93 1.31 1.10 25.08
CA GLU A 93 2.11 0.23 24.22
C GLU A 93 1.36 -1.03 23.75
N THR A 94 0.47 -1.58 24.58
CA THR A 94 -0.29 -2.80 24.23
C THR A 94 -1.40 -2.50 23.20
N LEU A 95 -2.00 -1.31 23.22
CA LEU A 95 -2.99 -0.89 22.22
C LEU A 95 -2.33 -0.54 20.89
N MET A 96 -1.19 0.16 20.91
CA MET A 96 -0.44 0.47 19.69
C MET A 96 0.14 -0.77 18.99
N LYS A 97 0.57 -1.79 19.75
CA LYS A 97 0.99 -3.07 19.17
C LYS A 97 -0.16 -3.80 18.47
N LYS A 98 -1.37 -3.77 19.05
CA LYS A 98 -2.52 -4.51 18.51
C LYS A 98 -3.08 -3.86 17.25
N GLU A 99 -3.08 -2.54 17.16
CA GLU A 99 -3.48 -1.80 15.95
C GLU A 99 -2.38 -1.83 14.88
N GLY A 100 -1.10 -1.74 15.28
CA GLY A 100 0.05 -1.92 14.38
C GLY A 100 0.11 -3.31 13.75
N GLU A 101 -0.06 -4.37 14.53
CA GLU A 101 -0.14 -5.75 14.02
C GLU A 101 -1.39 -5.95 13.15
N ALA A 102 -2.57 -5.44 13.53
CA ALA A 102 -3.78 -5.54 12.72
C ALA A 102 -3.66 -4.75 11.40
N MET A 103 -2.95 -3.63 11.38
CA MET A 103 -2.67 -2.86 10.16
C MET A 103 -1.74 -3.61 9.19
N MET A 104 -0.74 -4.31 9.72
CA MET A 104 0.14 -5.20 8.94
C MET A 104 -0.61 -6.39 8.33
N THR A 105 -1.83 -6.69 8.78
CA THR A 105 -2.68 -7.73 8.18
C THR A 105 -3.62 -7.24 7.07
N LYS A 106 -3.75 -5.91 6.87
CA LYS A 106 -4.67 -5.36 5.85
C LYS A 106 -4.02 -5.23 4.46
N TYR A 107 -2.72 -4.94 4.42
CA TYR A 107 -1.98 -4.79 3.18
C TYR A 107 -1.16 -6.05 2.88
N THR A 108 -1.08 -6.39 1.61
CA THR A 108 -0.46 -7.65 1.15
C THR A 108 0.90 -7.47 0.50
N GLY A 109 1.23 -6.23 0.15
CA GLY A 109 2.46 -5.84 -0.53
C GLY A 109 3.67 -5.81 0.39
N THR A 110 4.83 -5.61 -0.24
CA THR A 110 6.10 -5.46 0.46
C THR A 110 6.12 -4.17 1.26
N VAL A 111 6.31 -4.29 2.58
CA VAL A 111 6.52 -3.15 3.48
C VAL A 111 7.98 -2.71 3.38
N LEU A 112 8.19 -1.46 2.98
CA LEU A 112 9.48 -0.82 2.79
C LEU A 112 9.96 -0.06 4.03
N ALA A 113 9.05 0.46 4.85
CA ALA A 113 9.31 1.16 6.10
C ALA A 113 8.01 1.35 6.91
N GLY A 114 8.15 1.78 8.16
CA GLY A 114 7.07 2.27 9.01
C GLY A 114 6.30 1.19 9.76
N ALA A 115 6.37 1.24 11.10
CA ALA A 115 5.69 0.29 11.98
C ALA A 115 4.22 0.65 12.23
N SER A 116 3.92 1.95 12.45
CA SER A 116 2.54 2.43 12.66
C SER A 116 1.88 2.90 11.37
N ALA A 117 2.63 3.55 10.48
CA ALA A 117 2.20 3.96 9.16
C ALA A 117 3.05 3.23 8.11
N PRO A 118 2.50 2.27 7.34
CA PRO A 118 3.31 1.51 6.39
C PRO A 118 3.64 2.32 5.13
N LEU A 119 4.89 2.26 4.69
CA LEU A 119 5.33 2.61 3.34
C LEU A 119 5.44 1.32 2.52
N LEU A 120 4.65 1.19 1.47
CA LEU A 120 4.51 -0.03 0.68
C LEU A 120 5.13 0.12 -0.70
N GLU A 121 5.62 -0.97 -1.29
CA GLU A 121 5.79 -1.04 -2.74
C GLU A 121 4.42 -1.13 -3.41
N TYR A 122 4.25 -0.46 -4.55
CA TYR A 122 3.00 -0.46 -5.27
C TYR A 122 2.55 -1.88 -5.63
N ASN A 123 1.29 -2.15 -5.31
CA ASN A 123 0.47 -3.11 -6.01
C ASN A 123 -0.96 -2.55 -6.05
N LYS A 124 -1.73 -3.04 -7.01
CA LYS A 124 -3.07 -2.50 -7.24
C LYS A 124 -4.02 -2.67 -6.05
N ALA A 125 -3.99 -3.83 -5.38
CA ALA A 125 -4.92 -4.13 -4.29
C ALA A 125 -4.71 -3.21 -3.08
N ASP A 126 -3.46 -3.01 -2.67
CA ASP A 126 -3.13 -2.14 -1.54
C ASP A 126 -3.36 -0.67 -1.87
N TYR A 127 -3.07 -0.25 -3.10
CA TYR A 127 -3.41 1.10 -3.56
C TYR A 127 -4.92 1.35 -3.49
N ASP A 128 -5.74 0.45 -4.05
CA ASP A 128 -7.20 0.55 -4.02
C ASP A 128 -7.73 0.59 -2.58
N ALA A 129 -7.16 -0.24 -1.68
CA ALA A 129 -7.51 -0.25 -0.26
C ALA A 129 -7.10 1.05 0.47
N ALA A 130 -5.93 1.61 0.13
CA ALA A 130 -5.42 2.84 0.72
C ALA A 130 -6.28 4.04 0.32
N ILE A 131 -6.59 4.20 -0.98
CA ILE A 131 -7.40 5.34 -1.46
C ILE A 131 -8.87 5.27 -1.03
N ALA A 132 -9.38 4.08 -0.71
CA ALA A 132 -10.71 3.89 -0.13
C ALA A 132 -10.78 4.16 1.38
N SER A 133 -9.64 4.34 2.04
CA SER A 133 -9.58 4.66 3.47
C SER A 133 -9.75 6.16 3.73
N ASP A 134 -9.92 6.52 5.00
CA ASP A 134 -9.91 7.90 5.49
C ASP A 134 -8.49 8.42 5.80
N LYS A 135 -7.45 7.64 5.46
CA LYS A 135 -6.05 7.95 5.75
C LYS A 135 -5.47 8.92 4.73
N LEU A 136 -4.38 9.57 5.09
CA LEU A 136 -3.55 10.29 4.13
C LEU A 136 -2.76 9.27 3.31
N VAL A 137 -2.92 9.28 1.99
CA VAL A 137 -2.16 8.41 1.10
C VAL A 137 -1.05 9.24 0.44
N VAL A 138 0.19 8.86 0.69
CA VAL A 138 1.40 9.47 0.13
C VAL A 138 1.91 8.58 -0.99
N LEU A 139 1.79 9.05 -2.23
CA LEU A 139 2.28 8.36 -3.42
C LEU A 139 3.64 8.95 -3.80
N TYR A 140 4.65 8.10 -3.96
CA TYR A 140 5.99 8.49 -4.37
C TYR A 140 6.37 7.80 -5.68
N PHE A 141 6.38 8.58 -6.77
CA PHE A 141 6.74 8.09 -8.10
C PHE A 141 8.26 8.15 -8.27
N TYR A 142 8.90 7.01 -8.48
CA TYR A 142 10.36 6.88 -8.55
C TYR A 142 10.82 6.07 -9.77
N ALA A 143 12.13 6.09 -10.03
CA ALA A 143 12.75 5.17 -10.99
C ALA A 143 14.10 4.69 -10.44
N ASN A 144 14.52 3.48 -10.80
CA ASN A 144 15.79 2.88 -10.36
C ASN A 144 17.01 3.58 -10.97
N TRP A 145 16.86 4.15 -12.17
CA TRP A 145 17.90 4.94 -12.83
C TRP A 145 18.01 6.38 -12.31
N CYS A 146 17.12 6.81 -11.42
CA CYS A 146 17.05 8.19 -10.92
C CYS A 146 18.00 8.43 -9.72
N PRO A 147 19.02 9.29 -9.85
CA PRO A 147 19.96 9.55 -8.76
C PRO A 147 19.32 10.27 -7.57
N ILE A 148 18.42 11.23 -7.84
CA ILE A 148 17.68 11.96 -6.80
C ILE A 148 16.84 10.98 -5.98
N CYS A 149 16.17 10.03 -6.65
CA CYS A 149 15.30 9.07 -6.01
C CYS A 149 16.06 8.15 -5.06
N LYS A 150 17.31 7.81 -5.38
CA LYS A 150 18.19 7.01 -4.50
C LYS A 150 18.59 7.75 -3.23
N VAL A 151 18.73 9.07 -3.31
CA VAL A 151 19.04 9.93 -2.15
C VAL A 151 17.79 10.18 -1.30
N GLU A 152 16.66 10.40 -1.96
CA GLU A 152 15.41 10.78 -1.29
C GLU A 152 14.65 9.57 -0.70
N PHE A 153 14.83 8.37 -1.26
CA PHE A 153 14.13 7.18 -0.76
C PHE A 153 14.48 6.81 0.71
N PRO A 154 15.75 6.83 1.14
CA PRO A 154 16.08 6.66 2.57
C PRO A 154 15.42 7.69 3.47
N ILE A 155 15.27 8.93 3.01
CA ILE A 155 14.66 10.03 3.77
C ILE A 155 13.17 9.74 4.02
N ILE A 156 12.41 9.40 2.98
CA ILE A 156 10.99 9.04 3.15
C ILE A 156 10.84 7.77 3.99
N GLN A 157 11.75 6.79 3.89
CA GLN A 157 11.73 5.62 4.76
C GLN A 157 11.89 6.00 6.24
N GLU A 158 12.85 6.89 6.54
CA GLU A 158 13.09 7.39 7.90
C GLU A 158 11.86 8.11 8.44
N THR A 159 11.28 9.05 7.67
CA THR A 159 10.03 9.72 8.07
C THR A 159 8.93 8.71 8.40
N PHE A 160 8.72 7.68 7.57
CA PHE A 160 7.68 6.68 7.82
C PHE A 160 7.99 5.79 9.05
N ASN A 161 9.27 5.54 9.35
CA ASN A 161 9.67 4.82 10.56
C ASN A 161 9.40 5.64 11.84
N GLU A 162 9.49 6.96 11.78
CA GLU A 162 9.27 7.86 12.92
C GLU A 162 7.79 8.17 13.17
N LEU A 163 6.91 7.94 12.19
CA LEU A 163 5.47 8.12 12.35
C LEU A 163 4.91 7.17 13.42
N THR A 164 4.32 7.75 14.45
CA THR A 164 3.63 7.05 15.56
C THR A 164 2.11 7.00 15.38
N THR A 165 1.62 7.36 14.20
CA THR A 165 0.19 7.37 13.85
C THR A 165 -0.11 6.30 12.82
N ASP A 166 -1.33 5.77 12.86
CA ASP A 166 -1.83 4.86 11.84
C ASP A 166 -2.51 5.60 10.67
N LYS A 167 -2.62 6.94 10.72
CA LYS A 167 -3.45 7.76 9.81
C LYS A 167 -2.80 8.07 8.45
N VAL A 168 -1.63 7.48 8.16
CA VAL A 168 -0.87 7.69 6.91
C VAL A 168 -0.53 6.33 6.29
N ILE A 169 -0.55 6.26 4.97
CA ILE A 169 -0.06 5.14 4.18
C ILE A 169 0.82 5.70 3.07
N GLY A 170 2.01 5.15 2.91
CA GLY A 170 2.93 5.48 1.82
C GLY A 170 2.87 4.40 0.75
N ILE A 171 2.99 4.78 -0.51
CA ILE A 171 3.11 3.85 -1.64
C ILE A 171 4.17 4.36 -2.60
N ARG A 172 5.22 3.56 -2.81
CA ARG A 172 6.27 3.82 -3.80
C ARG A 172 5.90 3.15 -5.13
N ILE A 173 5.98 3.90 -6.23
CA ILE A 173 5.44 3.53 -7.54
C ILE A 173 6.50 3.73 -8.61
N ASN A 174 6.76 2.74 -9.46
CA ASN A 174 7.72 2.87 -10.56
C ASN A 174 7.19 3.84 -11.63
N TYR A 175 8.09 4.64 -12.19
CA TYR A 175 7.79 5.61 -13.24
C TYR A 175 8.82 5.53 -14.35
N LYS A 176 8.38 5.13 -15.56
CA LYS A 176 9.22 5.03 -16.76
C LYS A 176 10.54 4.28 -16.49
N ASP A 177 10.43 3.17 -15.77
CA ASP A 177 11.51 2.25 -15.46
C ASP A 177 11.31 0.93 -16.23
N SER A 178 12.34 0.07 -16.28
CA SER A 178 12.21 -1.29 -16.82
C SER A 178 11.21 -2.14 -16.04
N ASN A 179 10.96 -1.81 -14.77
CA ASN A 179 10.01 -2.50 -13.92
C ASN A 179 8.62 -1.86 -13.90
N THR A 180 8.39 -0.75 -14.60
CA THR A 180 7.09 -0.08 -14.61
C THR A 180 6.05 -0.91 -15.35
N ASP A 181 4.94 -1.21 -14.68
CA ASP A 181 3.80 -1.90 -15.28
C ASP A 181 2.73 -0.93 -15.83
N LYS A 182 1.70 -1.49 -16.48
CA LYS A 182 0.62 -0.70 -17.09
C LYS A 182 -0.25 0.03 -16.08
N ASP A 183 -0.45 -0.53 -14.89
CA ASP A 183 -1.26 0.10 -13.85
C ASP A 183 -0.51 1.29 -13.26
N GLU A 184 0.79 1.15 -13.01
CA GLU A 184 1.67 2.26 -12.58
C GLU A 184 1.72 3.37 -13.64
N GLU A 185 1.81 3.04 -14.93
CA GLU A 185 1.73 4.03 -16.00
C GLU A 185 0.37 4.76 -16.02
N ASN A 186 -0.73 4.03 -15.86
CA ASN A 186 -2.07 4.61 -15.80
C ASN A 186 -2.21 5.54 -14.60
N LEU A 187 -1.64 5.14 -13.46
CA LEU A 187 -1.62 5.94 -12.25
C LEU A 187 -0.81 7.23 -12.43
N ALA A 188 0.36 7.12 -13.05
CA ALA A 188 1.17 8.27 -13.41
C ALA A 188 0.42 9.23 -14.35
N ARG A 189 -0.33 8.70 -15.33
CA ARG A 189 -1.21 9.52 -16.21
C ARG A 189 -2.32 10.18 -15.41
N GLN A 190 -2.99 9.45 -14.52
CA GLN A 190 -4.09 9.95 -13.68
C GLN A 190 -3.68 11.17 -12.84
N TYR A 191 -2.50 11.11 -12.20
CA TYR A 191 -2.00 12.21 -11.37
C TYR A 191 -1.18 13.25 -12.16
N GLY A 192 -1.03 13.07 -13.47
CA GLY A 192 -0.27 13.96 -14.35
C GLY A 192 1.20 14.05 -13.94
N ILE A 193 1.85 12.90 -13.78
CA ILE A 193 3.25 12.74 -13.41
C ILE A 193 4.13 12.87 -14.66
N THR A 194 4.93 13.92 -14.71
CA THR A 194 5.83 14.21 -15.84
C THR A 194 7.29 13.86 -15.54
N TYR A 195 7.63 13.68 -14.27
CA TYR A 195 8.97 13.36 -13.79
C TYR A 195 8.87 12.35 -12.63
N GLN A 196 9.89 11.52 -12.49
CA GLN A 196 10.16 10.73 -11.28
C GLN A 196 10.44 11.66 -10.07
N HIS A 197 10.76 11.11 -8.88
CA HIS A 197 10.88 11.84 -7.61
C HIS A 197 9.67 12.73 -7.26
N THR A 198 8.50 12.44 -7.84
CA THR A 198 7.29 13.23 -7.63
C THR A 198 6.49 12.63 -6.48
N LYS A 199 6.09 13.49 -5.54
CA LYS A 199 5.22 13.12 -4.42
C LYS A 199 3.81 13.62 -4.73
N VAL A 200 2.82 12.78 -4.47
CA VAL A 200 1.41 13.13 -4.56
C VAL A 200 0.72 12.73 -3.27
N PHE A 201 0.04 13.65 -2.62
CA PHE A 201 -0.75 13.32 -1.43
C PHE A 201 -2.23 13.30 -1.81
N VAL A 202 -2.91 12.25 -1.37
CA VAL A 202 -4.34 12.03 -1.59
C VAL A 202 -5.01 11.90 -0.24
N LYS A 203 -6.07 12.67 -0.03
CA LYS A 203 -6.89 12.63 1.19
C LYS A 203 -8.35 12.61 0.80
N ASN A 204 -9.11 11.66 1.32
CA ASN A 204 -10.55 11.49 1.02
C ASN A 204 -10.83 11.44 -0.50
N GLY A 205 -10.02 10.68 -1.24
CA GLY A 205 -10.12 10.56 -2.70
C GLY A 205 -9.73 11.81 -3.51
N THR A 206 -9.28 12.89 -2.86
CA THR A 206 -8.88 14.14 -3.52
C THR A 206 -7.37 14.32 -3.45
N GLN A 207 -6.75 14.69 -4.58
CA GLN A 207 -5.35 15.11 -4.60
C GLN A 207 -5.21 16.44 -3.86
N VAL A 208 -4.50 16.44 -2.73
CA VAL A 208 -4.25 17.64 -1.91
C VAL A 208 -2.87 18.25 -2.15
N LEU A 209 -1.93 17.47 -2.69
CA LEU A 209 -0.58 17.93 -3.01
C LEU A 209 -0.03 17.20 -4.25
N LYS A 210 0.74 17.91 -5.07
CA LYS A 210 1.67 17.33 -6.04
C LYS A 210 2.96 18.14 -6.04
N ALA A 211 4.08 17.47 -5.80
CA ALA A 211 5.38 18.09 -5.60
C ALA A 211 6.45 17.32 -6.41
N PRO A 212 6.84 17.86 -7.59
CA PRO A 212 7.87 17.25 -8.44
C PRO A 212 9.30 17.67 -8.05
N ASP A 213 9.46 18.51 -7.04
CA ASP A 213 10.73 19.02 -6.52
C ASP A 213 11.33 18.07 -5.47
N THR A 214 12.66 18.02 -5.36
CA THR A 214 13.35 17.21 -4.34
C THR A 214 13.08 17.73 -2.93
N TRP A 215 12.83 16.84 -1.99
CA TRP A 215 12.63 17.19 -0.58
C TRP A 215 13.80 16.76 0.31
N ASP A 216 14.00 17.52 1.38
CA ASP A 216 14.86 17.15 2.50
C ASP A 216 14.05 16.40 3.59
N ASP A 217 14.74 15.99 4.65
CA ASP A 217 14.19 15.28 5.82
C ASP A 217 12.99 16.01 6.42
N LYS A 218 13.14 17.30 6.69
CA LYS A 218 12.11 18.08 7.40
C LYS A 218 10.86 18.31 6.55
N ARG A 219 11.00 18.37 5.23
CA ARG A 219 9.88 18.71 4.36
C ARG A 219 8.80 17.63 4.39
N TYR A 220 9.17 16.35 4.48
CA TYR A 220 8.20 15.26 4.60
C TYR A 220 7.36 15.39 5.87
N ASP A 221 8.00 15.61 7.02
CA ASP A 221 7.30 15.76 8.30
C ASP A 221 6.35 16.93 8.29
N ILE A 222 6.80 18.08 7.77
CA ILE A 222 6.00 19.30 7.65
C ILE A 222 4.78 19.06 6.77
N GLU A 223 4.97 18.48 5.58
CA GLU A 223 3.85 18.28 4.65
C GLU A 223 2.89 17.20 5.16
N ILE A 224 3.36 16.09 5.71
CA ILE A 224 2.49 15.05 6.28
C ILE A 224 1.67 15.62 7.44
N SER A 225 2.30 16.34 8.36
CA SER A 225 1.64 16.90 9.55
C SER A 225 0.52 17.90 9.20
N LYS A 226 0.62 18.63 8.08
CA LYS A 226 -0.43 19.54 7.62
C LYS A 226 -1.76 18.85 7.28
N TYR A 227 -1.70 17.59 6.84
CA TYR A 227 -2.87 16.84 6.39
C TYR A 227 -3.29 15.73 7.36
N LEU A 228 -2.56 15.59 8.47
CA LEU A 228 -2.99 14.74 9.57
C LEU A 228 -4.16 15.37 10.33
N PRO A 229 -5.16 14.58 10.74
CA PRO A 229 -6.22 15.07 11.62
C PRO A 229 -5.61 15.52 12.95
N GLN A 230 -5.87 16.78 13.32
CA GLN A 230 -5.61 17.34 14.65
C GLN A 230 -6.36 16.54 15.73
#